data_AF-A0A6A0A2R6-F1
#
_entry.id   AF-A0A6A0A2R6-F1
#
_cell.length_a   1.000
_cell.length_b   1.000
_cell.length_c   1.000
_cell.angle_alpha   90.00
_cell.angle_beta   90.00
_cell.angle_gamma   90.00
#
_symmetry.space_group_name_H-M   'P 1'
#
loop_
_entity.id
_entity.type
_entity.pdbx_description
1 polymer ?
#
loop_
_entity_poly.entity_id
_entity_poly.type
_entity_poly.pdbx_seq_one_letter_code
_entity_poly.pdbx_strand_id
1 'polypeptide(L)'
;MNGQKTRTKPTSKPTTAAAPSPAALAAGPIFQKHAPLGKLDVEVLPSFLEELAQAIPAENVPTELEPELLRTIVGSATTLTLNQARTPLKKALGKYRSYLETGSLAFDEAVAAYMVAAGGLGAGRTGASLAACPLRPGLGPSTGWQREAWEQWGTPCALSLESQPSDLSLGPPAGAAACACTVQAKLDEHRRKCESEGRYAEARAASQRLVELKTAQVSKLRSELLESQAKELAGVSALFEEETAKFNQASTGAVTLQPLPLVGYTPAGGGAWDEKVNEFEQNFAQAVEDLKATHDEGRARHGDDLANKRPVRPKPSREYLNQKKIEESLAKNRQYVRAIQVKEAADELFAAEMEQTQAAYEAEQRLRMAKFVSKQQAEFEALLQRGARGRDELELRRCAEVERRSYRFRNVVAELESLHKLEVVQLENFLDAQVQAGKASPLKDASAFRRKREALYNTAF
;
A
#
# COMPACT_ATOMS: atom_id res chain seq x y z
N MET A 1 -57.37 22.01 29.86
CA MET A 1 -57.37 20.62 29.38
C MET A 1 -56.03 20.34 28.73
N ASN A 2 -55.03 19.90 29.49
CA ASN A 2 -53.69 19.60 28.98
C ASN A 2 -53.46 18.09 29.03
N GLY A 3 -53.36 17.47 27.86
CA GLY A 3 -53.16 16.03 27.69
C GLY A 3 -51.74 15.61 28.02
N GLN A 4 -51.60 14.76 29.04
CA GLN A 4 -50.37 14.03 29.34
C GLN A 4 -50.23 12.85 28.36
N LYS A 5 -49.20 12.89 27.50
CA LYS A 5 -48.73 11.72 26.74
C LYS A 5 -47.80 10.90 27.62
N THR A 6 -48.24 9.72 28.04
CA THR A 6 -47.42 8.71 28.71
C THR A 6 -46.56 7.99 27.68
N ARG A 7 -45.24 8.11 27.80
CA ARG A 7 -44.25 7.43 26.95
C ARG A 7 -43.81 6.15 27.68
N THR A 8 -44.33 5.01 27.27
CA THR A 8 -43.91 3.69 27.75
C THR A 8 -42.54 3.33 27.20
N LYS A 9 -41.63 2.91 28.09
CA LYS A 9 -40.24 2.52 27.81
C LYS A 9 -40.20 1.02 27.46
N PRO A 10 -39.57 0.58 26.36
CA PRO A 10 -39.47 -0.84 26.05
C PRO A 10 -38.46 -1.53 26.98
N THR A 11 -38.89 -2.63 27.59
CA THR A 11 -38.07 -3.56 28.35
C THR A 11 -37.37 -4.52 27.39
N SER A 12 -36.05 -4.39 27.24
CA SER A 12 -35.23 -5.36 26.51
C SER A 12 -35.07 -6.63 27.35
N LYS A 13 -35.51 -7.77 26.82
CA LYS A 13 -35.29 -9.10 27.42
C LYS A 13 -33.78 -9.43 27.43
N PRO A 14 -33.27 -10.12 28.46
CA PRO A 14 -31.90 -10.62 28.47
C PRO A 14 -31.75 -11.72 27.41
N THR A 15 -30.87 -11.49 26.43
CA THR A 15 -30.46 -12.49 25.44
C THR A 15 -29.69 -13.59 26.15
N THR A 16 -30.30 -14.76 26.29
CA THR A 16 -29.65 -15.98 26.75
C THR A 16 -28.59 -16.36 25.72
N ALA A 17 -27.34 -16.54 26.15
CA ALA A 17 -26.23 -16.91 25.27
C ALA A 17 -26.59 -18.22 24.54
N ALA A 18 -26.66 -18.17 23.21
CA ALA A 18 -26.92 -19.33 22.37
C ALA A 18 -25.78 -20.35 22.56
N ALA A 19 -26.14 -21.62 22.73
CA ALA A 19 -25.17 -22.69 22.80
C ALA A 19 -24.31 -22.72 21.51
N PRO A 20 -22.98 -22.90 21.60
CA PRO A 20 -22.11 -22.92 20.44
C PRO A 20 -22.53 -24.03 19.48
N SER A 21 -22.54 -23.73 18.18
CA SER A 21 -22.92 -24.71 17.16
C SER A 21 -21.94 -25.91 17.18
N PRO A 22 -22.39 -27.14 16.86
CA PRO A 22 -21.53 -28.32 16.85
C PRO A 22 -20.32 -28.17 15.91
N ALA A 23 -20.43 -27.35 14.86
CA ALA A 23 -19.30 -27.02 13.98
C ALA A 23 -18.23 -26.17 14.70
N ALA A 24 -18.63 -25.21 15.54
CA ALA A 24 -17.71 -24.41 16.34
C ALA A 24 -16.97 -25.26 17.39
N LEU A 25 -17.66 -26.25 17.98
CA LEU A 25 -17.05 -27.20 18.91
C LEU A 25 -16.04 -28.14 18.22
N ALA A 26 -16.30 -28.54 16.97
CA ALA A 26 -15.39 -29.38 16.19
C ALA A 26 -14.16 -28.63 15.67
N ALA A 27 -14.29 -27.34 15.32
CA ALA A 27 -13.20 -26.53 14.80
C ALA A 27 -12.20 -26.05 15.88
N GLY A 28 -12.65 -25.89 17.13
CA GLY A 28 -11.83 -25.38 18.24
C GLY A 28 -10.50 -26.12 18.44
N PRO A 29 -10.49 -27.46 18.54
CA PRO A 29 -9.26 -28.24 18.71
C PRO A 29 -8.27 -28.10 17.53
N ILE A 30 -8.79 -27.94 16.30
CA ILE A 30 -7.96 -27.80 15.09
C ILE A 30 -7.27 -26.43 15.08
N PHE A 31 -8.00 -25.38 15.44
CA PHE A 31 -7.40 -24.05 15.62
C PHE A 31 -6.35 -24.02 16.72
N GLN A 32 -6.60 -24.71 17.84
CA GLN A 32 -5.63 -24.75 18.93
C GLN A 32 -4.36 -25.54 18.56
N LYS A 33 -4.49 -26.53 17.67
CA LYS A 33 -3.38 -27.34 17.15
C LYS A 33 -2.50 -26.56 16.16
N HIS A 34 -3.08 -25.79 15.25
CA HIS A 34 -2.33 -25.10 14.18
C HIS A 34 -2.07 -23.61 14.46
N ALA A 35 -2.79 -23.00 15.40
CA ALA A 35 -2.62 -21.61 15.81
C ALA A 35 -2.65 -21.46 17.35
N PRO A 36 -1.71 -22.07 18.10
CA PRO A 36 -1.71 -22.05 19.57
C PRO A 36 -1.59 -20.64 20.17
N LEU A 37 -1.08 -19.67 19.38
CA LEU A 37 -0.96 -18.25 19.75
C LEU A 37 -1.96 -17.35 19.01
N GLY A 38 -2.98 -17.93 18.36
CA GLY A 38 -3.95 -17.18 17.54
C GLY A 38 -3.38 -16.66 16.22
N LYS A 39 -2.17 -17.09 15.83
CA LYS A 39 -1.55 -16.80 14.53
C LYS A 39 -1.38 -18.11 13.77
N LEU A 40 -1.83 -18.12 12.52
CA LEU A 40 -1.71 -19.26 11.61
C LEU A 40 -0.62 -18.94 10.59
N ASP A 41 0.46 -19.74 10.56
CA ASP A 41 1.54 -19.56 9.60
C ASP A 41 1.14 -20.04 8.21
N VAL A 42 1.62 -19.35 7.17
CA VAL A 42 1.25 -19.62 5.76
C VAL A 42 1.64 -21.05 5.33
N GLU A 43 2.72 -21.59 5.91
CA GLU A 43 3.20 -22.95 5.63
C GLU A 43 2.30 -24.04 6.21
N VAL A 44 1.51 -23.72 7.24
CA VAL A 44 0.61 -24.65 7.95
C VAL A 44 -0.82 -24.57 7.41
N LEU A 45 -1.11 -23.59 6.56
CA LEU A 45 -2.43 -23.38 5.95
C LEU A 45 -2.97 -24.62 5.20
N PRO A 46 -2.17 -25.36 4.41
CA PRO A 46 -2.68 -26.52 3.67
C PRO A 46 -3.15 -27.66 4.60
N SER A 47 -2.36 -28.00 5.62
CA SER A 47 -2.70 -29.06 6.58
C SER A 47 -3.85 -28.66 7.50
N PHE A 48 -3.93 -27.37 7.87
CA PHE A 48 -5.06 -26.82 8.61
C PHE A 48 -6.38 -26.96 7.83
N LEU A 49 -6.39 -26.61 6.54
CA LEU A 49 -7.58 -26.71 5.69
C LEU A 49 -8.02 -28.17 5.46
N GLU A 50 -7.06 -29.09 5.33
CA GLU A 50 -7.34 -30.52 5.17
C GLU A 50 -7.98 -31.12 6.43
N GLU A 51 -7.45 -30.81 7.62
CA GLU A 51 -8.03 -31.27 8.88
C GLU A 51 -9.40 -30.65 9.16
N LEU A 52 -9.59 -29.37 8.80
CA LEU A 52 -10.88 -28.68 8.99
C LEU A 52 -11.97 -29.24 8.05
N ALA A 53 -11.60 -29.62 6.82
CA ALA A 53 -12.49 -30.31 5.89
C ALA A 53 -12.87 -31.72 6.36
N GLN A 54 -11.99 -32.43 7.06
CA GLN A 54 -12.29 -33.76 7.62
C GLN A 54 -13.18 -33.68 8.88
N ALA A 55 -13.07 -32.61 9.66
CA ALA A 55 -13.78 -32.47 10.93
C ALA A 55 -15.22 -31.95 10.81
N ILE A 56 -15.56 -31.29 9.69
CA ILE A 56 -16.91 -30.76 9.46
C ILE A 56 -17.66 -31.73 8.53
N PRO A 57 -18.56 -32.59 9.04
CA PRO A 57 -19.34 -33.48 8.19
C PRO A 57 -20.24 -32.67 7.26
N ALA A 58 -20.35 -33.12 6.00
CA ALA A 58 -21.06 -32.41 4.93
C ALA A 58 -22.53 -32.06 5.25
N GLU A 59 -23.15 -32.77 6.20
CA GLU A 59 -24.54 -32.52 6.65
C GLU A 59 -24.70 -31.24 7.49
N ASN A 60 -23.61 -30.65 8.00
CA ASN A 60 -23.64 -29.46 8.87
C ASN A 60 -23.23 -28.16 8.15
N VAL A 61 -23.12 -28.16 6.82
CA VAL A 61 -22.85 -26.93 6.05
C VAL A 61 -24.15 -26.11 5.96
N PRO A 62 -24.21 -24.87 6.49
CA PRO A 62 -25.43 -24.08 6.48
C PRO A 62 -25.87 -23.77 5.05
N THR A 63 -27.08 -24.21 4.70
CA THR A 63 -27.70 -24.11 3.36
C THR A 63 -28.13 -22.68 2.97
N GLU A 64 -27.85 -21.66 3.78
CA GLU A 64 -28.30 -20.28 3.58
C GLU A 64 -27.30 -19.36 2.85
N LEU A 65 -26.34 -19.92 2.12
CA LEU A 65 -25.54 -19.15 1.16
C LEU A 65 -26.28 -19.06 -0.18
N GLU A 66 -26.59 -17.83 -0.59
CA GLU A 66 -27.40 -17.53 -1.77
C GLU A 66 -27.03 -18.39 -3.01
N PRO A 67 -28.02 -19.02 -3.67
CA PRO A 67 -27.80 -19.87 -4.83
C PRO A 67 -27.23 -19.13 -6.06
N GLU A 68 -27.24 -17.79 -6.08
CA GLU A 68 -26.64 -17.00 -7.17
C GLU A 68 -25.10 -17.03 -7.17
N LEU A 69 -24.47 -17.04 -5.99
CA LEU A 69 -23.02 -17.06 -5.86
C LEU A 69 -22.45 -18.44 -6.24
N LEU A 70 -23.17 -19.51 -5.88
CA LEU A 70 -22.86 -20.88 -6.27
C LEU A 70 -23.13 -21.16 -7.77
N ARG A 71 -24.18 -20.58 -8.36
CA ARG A 71 -24.44 -20.71 -9.81
C ARG A 71 -23.38 -20.03 -10.68
N THR A 72 -22.81 -18.92 -10.20
CA THR A 72 -21.73 -18.22 -10.93
C THR A 72 -20.42 -19.02 -10.94
N ILE A 73 -20.17 -19.79 -9.87
CA ILE A 73 -18.96 -20.61 -9.72
C ILE A 73 -19.12 -21.97 -10.43
N VAL A 74 -20.31 -22.59 -10.40
CA VAL A 74 -20.55 -23.90 -11.04
C VAL A 74 -20.86 -23.78 -12.54
N GLY A 75 -21.35 -22.63 -13.01
CA GLY A 75 -21.75 -22.42 -14.41
C GLY A 75 -20.63 -22.15 -15.42
N SER A 76 -19.36 -22.09 -15.01
CA SER A 76 -18.26 -21.64 -15.88
C SER A 76 -17.00 -22.52 -15.82
N ALA A 77 -17.17 -23.82 -15.57
CA ALA A 77 -16.07 -24.78 -15.43
C ALA A 77 -15.41 -25.23 -16.77
N THR A 78 -15.73 -24.60 -17.89
CA THR A 78 -14.97 -24.79 -19.13
C THR A 78 -14.55 -23.43 -19.67
N THR A 79 -13.25 -23.16 -19.58
CA THR A 79 -12.54 -21.99 -20.15
C THR A 79 -12.83 -20.64 -19.51
N LEU A 80 -12.26 -20.39 -18.33
CA LEU A 80 -11.98 -19.02 -17.89
C LEU A 80 -10.48 -18.84 -17.71
N THR A 81 -9.96 -17.75 -18.26
CA THR A 81 -8.54 -17.38 -18.17
C THR A 81 -8.25 -16.73 -16.81
N LEU A 82 -6.99 -16.83 -16.36
CA LEU A 82 -6.49 -16.38 -15.04
C LEU A 82 -6.91 -14.95 -14.63
N ASN A 83 -7.28 -14.10 -15.59
CA ASN A 83 -7.72 -12.73 -15.36
C ASN A 83 -9.19 -12.59 -14.94
N GLN A 84 -10.06 -13.56 -15.22
CA GLN A 84 -11.50 -13.50 -14.90
C GLN A 84 -11.81 -13.97 -13.46
N ALA A 85 -10.94 -14.79 -12.86
CA ALA A 85 -11.03 -15.21 -11.46
C ALA A 85 -10.56 -14.14 -10.46
N ARG A 86 -9.84 -13.11 -10.92
CA ARG A 86 -9.28 -12.05 -10.05
C ARG A 86 -10.36 -11.12 -9.48
N THR A 87 -11.42 -10.86 -10.23
CA THR A 87 -12.48 -9.91 -9.87
C THR A 87 -13.31 -10.31 -8.64
N PRO A 88 -13.81 -11.56 -8.53
CA PRO A 88 -14.54 -11.99 -7.34
C PRO A 88 -13.64 -12.05 -6.10
N LEU A 89 -12.38 -12.49 -6.24
CA LEU A 89 -11.41 -12.51 -5.14
C LEU A 89 -11.07 -11.11 -4.63
N LYS A 90 -10.90 -10.13 -5.52
CA LYS A 90 -10.63 -8.73 -5.14
C LYS A 90 -11.83 -8.08 -4.44
N LYS A 91 -13.06 -8.43 -4.83
CA LYS A 91 -14.29 -7.98 -4.16
C LYS A 91 -14.46 -8.63 -2.78
N ALA A 92 -14.17 -9.92 -2.65
CA ALA A 92 -14.19 -10.61 -1.36
C ALA A 92 -13.13 -10.03 -0.40
N LEU A 93 -11.87 -9.92 -0.84
CA LEU A 93 -10.78 -9.34 -0.06
C LEU A 93 -11.02 -7.87 0.30
N GLY A 94 -11.62 -7.09 -0.60
CA GLY A 94 -12.01 -5.71 -0.32
C GLY A 94 -13.10 -5.58 0.74
N LYS A 95 -14.05 -6.52 0.79
CA LYS A 95 -15.15 -6.53 1.77
C LYS A 95 -14.67 -6.91 3.18
N TYR A 96 -13.59 -7.68 3.29
CA TYR A 96 -13.02 -8.14 4.57
C TYR A 96 -11.67 -7.50 4.92
N ARG A 97 -11.23 -6.47 4.18
CA ARG A 97 -9.92 -5.81 4.35
C ARG A 97 -9.72 -5.21 5.76
N SER A 98 -10.77 -4.62 6.34
CA SER A 98 -10.74 -4.08 7.70
C SER A 98 -10.50 -5.14 8.78
N TYR A 99 -10.83 -6.40 8.51
CA TYR A 99 -10.60 -7.53 9.42
C TYR A 99 -9.18 -8.10 9.34
N LEU A 100 -8.51 -7.93 8.19
CA LEU A 100 -7.13 -8.38 7.99
C LEU A 100 -6.10 -7.37 8.54
N GLU A 101 -6.44 -6.08 8.54
CA GLU A 101 -5.55 -5.00 9.03
C GLU A 101 -5.51 -4.88 10.57
N THR A 102 -6.46 -5.48 11.30
CA THR A 102 -6.55 -5.38 12.78
C THR A 102 -5.87 -6.53 13.53
N GLY A 103 -5.31 -7.52 12.84
CA GLY A 103 -4.46 -8.57 13.44
C GLY A 103 -5.15 -9.48 14.48
N SER A 104 -6.46 -9.41 14.63
CA SER A 104 -7.25 -10.24 15.55
C SER A 104 -8.44 -10.83 14.80
N LEU A 105 -8.28 -12.08 14.33
CA LEU A 105 -9.37 -12.87 13.79
C LEU A 105 -10.23 -13.38 14.96
N ALA A 106 -11.23 -12.61 15.34
CA ALA A 106 -12.37 -13.17 16.07
C ALA A 106 -13.10 -14.12 15.11
N PHE A 107 -13.29 -15.36 15.56
CA PHE A 107 -13.93 -16.44 14.81
C PHE A 107 -15.34 -16.02 14.36
N ASP A 108 -15.54 -15.85 13.05
CA ASP A 108 -16.84 -15.52 12.47
C ASP A 108 -17.26 -16.63 11.50
N GLU A 109 -18.49 -17.13 11.68
CA GLU A 109 -19.04 -18.36 11.07
C GLU A 109 -19.04 -18.29 9.53
N ALA A 110 -19.10 -17.08 8.97
CA ALA A 110 -19.04 -16.81 7.53
C ALA A 110 -17.66 -17.06 6.89
N VAL A 111 -16.57 -16.84 7.62
CA VAL A 111 -15.20 -17.06 7.11
C VAL A 111 -14.87 -18.55 7.12
N ALA A 112 -15.32 -19.28 8.15
CA ALA A 112 -15.22 -20.73 8.20
C ALA A 112 -16.03 -21.40 7.07
N ALA A 113 -17.26 -20.96 6.81
CA ALA A 113 -18.09 -21.45 5.72
C ALA A 113 -17.44 -21.21 4.33
N TYR A 114 -16.80 -20.07 4.12
CA TYR A 114 -16.08 -19.76 2.88
C TYR A 114 -14.85 -20.64 2.67
N MET A 115 -14.06 -20.91 3.72
CA MET A 115 -12.87 -21.76 3.63
C MET A 115 -13.23 -23.23 3.39
N VAL A 116 -14.32 -23.74 3.99
CA VAL A 116 -14.84 -25.09 3.74
C VAL A 116 -15.36 -25.25 2.31
N ALA A 117 -16.06 -24.24 1.78
CA ALA A 117 -16.54 -24.26 0.40
C ALA A 117 -15.42 -24.25 -0.65
N ALA A 118 -14.26 -23.64 -0.34
CA ALA A 118 -13.11 -23.60 -1.23
C ALA A 118 -12.28 -24.90 -1.24
N GLY A 119 -12.35 -25.71 -0.18
CA GLY A 119 -11.62 -26.99 -0.05
C GLY A 119 -12.34 -28.23 -0.63
N GLY A 120 -13.63 -28.12 -0.96
CA GLY A 120 -14.49 -29.24 -1.39
C GLY A 120 -14.34 -29.70 -2.86
N LEU A 121 -13.24 -29.39 -3.54
CA LEU A 121 -13.01 -29.82 -4.93
C LEU A 121 -12.09 -31.06 -4.97
N GLY A 122 -12.71 -32.24 -5.04
CA GLY A 122 -12.12 -33.36 -5.78
C GLY A 122 -12.08 -34.72 -5.08
N ALA A 123 -13.21 -35.45 -5.12
CA ALA A 123 -13.19 -36.91 -5.09
C ALA A 123 -14.13 -37.47 -6.15
N GLY A 124 -13.56 -38.05 -7.22
CA GLY A 124 -14.26 -39.00 -8.09
C GLY A 124 -14.19 -38.69 -9.60
N ARG A 125 -13.24 -39.30 -10.31
CA ARG A 125 -13.52 -40.44 -11.22
C ARG A 125 -12.26 -40.94 -11.91
N THR A 126 -12.26 -42.26 -12.05
CA THR A 126 -11.24 -43.18 -12.53
C THR A 126 -10.96 -43.11 -14.03
N GLY A 127 -9.70 -43.33 -14.40
CA GLY A 127 -9.32 -44.25 -15.48
C GLY A 127 -8.93 -43.64 -16.83
N ALA A 128 -7.63 -43.54 -17.11
CA ALA A 128 -7.01 -43.99 -18.36
C ALA A 128 -5.48 -43.95 -18.24
N SER A 129 -4.87 -45.10 -18.55
CA SER A 129 -3.44 -45.38 -18.64
C SER A 129 -2.84 -44.85 -19.96
N LEU A 130 -1.59 -44.37 -19.95
CA LEU A 130 -0.50 -44.80 -20.85
C LEU A 130 0.83 -44.01 -20.63
N ALA A 131 1.92 -44.79 -20.45
CA ALA A 131 3.34 -44.60 -20.79
C ALA A 131 4.11 -43.30 -20.38
N ALA A 132 5.08 -43.34 -19.44
CA ALA A 132 6.53 -43.68 -19.59
C ALA A 132 7.29 -42.70 -20.52
N CYS A 133 8.41 -41.99 -20.25
CA CYS A 133 9.50 -41.89 -19.25
C CYS A 133 10.27 -40.54 -19.56
N PRO A 134 11.45 -40.17 -18.99
CA PRO A 134 11.88 -40.10 -17.59
C PRO A 134 12.56 -38.75 -17.17
N LEU A 135 12.61 -38.52 -15.85
CA LEU A 135 13.64 -37.86 -15.01
C LEU A 135 14.35 -36.54 -15.43
N ARG A 136 14.15 -35.47 -14.63
CA ARG A 136 15.25 -34.70 -13.97
C ARG A 136 14.74 -33.90 -12.76
N PRO A 137 15.49 -33.78 -11.64
CA PRO A 137 14.96 -33.26 -10.38
C PRO A 137 15.38 -31.80 -10.09
N GLY A 138 14.56 -31.14 -9.27
CA GLY A 138 14.97 -30.03 -8.41
C GLY A 138 14.57 -28.64 -8.91
N LEU A 139 13.63 -28.01 -8.20
CA LEU A 139 13.65 -26.61 -7.74
C LEU A 139 12.32 -26.31 -7.02
N GLY A 140 12.42 -25.89 -5.75
CA GLY A 140 11.27 -25.49 -4.92
C GLY A 140 10.67 -24.14 -5.34
N PRO A 141 9.53 -23.74 -4.75
CA PRO A 141 8.81 -22.55 -5.18
C PRO A 141 9.31 -21.31 -4.43
N SER A 142 9.97 -20.39 -5.14
CA SER A 142 10.21 -19.02 -4.67
C SER A 142 9.02 -18.12 -5.03
N THR A 143 8.33 -17.63 -4.01
CA THR A 143 7.42 -16.49 -4.10
C THR A 143 8.23 -15.20 -4.31
N GLY A 144 8.03 -14.50 -5.44
CA GLY A 144 8.78 -13.26 -5.69
C GLY A 144 8.51 -12.56 -7.02
N TRP A 145 7.27 -12.49 -7.51
CA TRP A 145 6.95 -11.71 -8.71
C TRP A 145 6.42 -10.33 -8.34
N GLN A 146 7.30 -9.35 -8.11
CA GLN A 146 7.03 -7.93 -8.42
C GLN A 146 8.25 -6.97 -8.32
N ARG A 147 9.49 -7.43 -8.53
CA ARG A 147 10.64 -6.50 -8.51
C ARG A 147 11.76 -6.76 -9.54
N GLU A 148 11.49 -7.52 -10.59
CA GLU A 148 12.47 -7.80 -11.66
C GLU A 148 11.94 -7.31 -13.01
N ALA A 149 12.13 -6.03 -13.30
CA ALA A 149 12.04 -5.50 -14.66
C ALA A 149 13.02 -4.34 -14.93
N TRP A 150 13.88 -3.97 -13.96
CA TRP A 150 14.82 -2.85 -14.09
C TRP A 150 16.31 -3.27 -14.11
N GLU A 151 16.63 -4.56 -13.95
CA GLU A 151 18.03 -5.05 -13.93
C GLU A 151 18.56 -5.58 -15.28
N GLN A 152 17.85 -5.38 -16.40
CA GLN A 152 18.31 -5.85 -17.73
C GLN A 152 19.09 -4.80 -18.55
N TRP A 153 19.44 -3.66 -17.98
CA TRP A 153 20.40 -2.73 -18.60
C TRP A 153 21.70 -2.80 -17.81
N GLY A 154 22.66 -3.53 -18.39
CA GLY A 154 23.89 -3.96 -17.74
C GLY A 154 24.73 -2.83 -17.13
N THR A 155 25.29 -3.15 -15.97
CA THR A 155 26.55 -2.59 -15.48
C THR A 155 27.66 -2.78 -16.53
N PRO A 156 28.36 -1.73 -16.97
CA PRO A 156 29.67 -1.90 -17.57
C PRO A 156 30.68 -2.21 -16.47
N CYS A 157 31.57 -3.15 -16.76
CA CYS A 157 32.75 -3.47 -15.97
C CYS A 157 33.46 -2.20 -15.44
N ALA A 158 33.64 -2.16 -14.12
CA ALA A 158 34.66 -1.36 -13.49
C ALA A 158 36.04 -1.91 -13.90
N LEU A 159 36.56 -1.41 -15.02
CA LEU A 159 37.99 -1.36 -15.26
C LEU A 159 38.48 -0.01 -14.72
N SER A 160 39.28 -0.08 -13.66
CA SER A 160 40.10 1.02 -13.19
C SER A 160 40.90 1.59 -14.35
N LEU A 161 40.45 2.72 -14.88
CA LEU A 161 41.24 3.56 -15.78
C LEU A 161 41.97 4.57 -14.89
N GLU A 162 43.27 4.35 -14.76
CA GLU A 162 44.21 5.34 -14.22
C GLU A 162 43.97 6.70 -14.86
N SER A 163 43.85 7.69 -13.98
CA SER A 163 43.86 9.11 -14.28
C SER A 163 45.10 9.48 -15.10
N GLN A 164 44.91 9.73 -16.39
CA GLN A 164 45.84 10.54 -17.18
C GLN A 164 45.27 11.96 -17.35
N PRO A 165 46.13 12.99 -17.31
CA PRO A 165 45.72 14.37 -17.40
C PRO A 165 45.23 14.70 -18.83
N SER A 166 44.03 15.26 -18.89
CA SER A 166 43.42 15.85 -20.07
C SER A 166 44.19 17.12 -20.48
N ASP A 167 45.20 16.97 -21.32
CA ASP A 167 45.76 18.06 -22.10
C ASP A 167 45.88 17.62 -23.57
N LEU A 168 45.35 18.45 -24.48
CA LEU A 168 45.51 18.42 -25.93
C LEU A 168 44.66 17.40 -26.74
N SER A 169 43.34 17.46 -26.60
CA SER A 169 42.44 17.07 -27.71
C SER A 169 42.33 18.22 -28.72
N LEU A 170 43.30 18.32 -29.62
CA LEU A 170 43.14 19.06 -30.87
C LEU A 170 41.97 18.44 -31.64
N GLY A 171 40.82 19.12 -31.62
CA GLY A 171 39.68 18.73 -32.44
C GLY A 171 40.11 18.60 -33.90
N PRO A 172 39.59 17.60 -34.64
CA PRO A 172 39.94 17.43 -36.04
C PRO A 172 39.69 18.76 -36.78
N PRO A 173 40.67 19.28 -37.53
CA PRO A 173 40.55 20.58 -38.16
C PRO A 173 39.31 20.56 -39.06
N ALA A 174 38.48 21.60 -38.97
CA ALA A 174 37.24 21.77 -39.73
C ALA A 174 37.41 21.66 -41.27
N GLY A 175 38.64 21.52 -41.78
CA GLY A 175 38.96 21.18 -43.17
C GLY A 175 38.79 19.71 -43.57
N ALA A 176 38.56 18.77 -42.65
CA ALA A 176 38.49 17.35 -42.99
C ALA A 176 37.21 16.94 -43.77
N ALA A 177 36.07 17.58 -43.53
CA ALA A 177 34.82 17.28 -44.26
C ALA A 177 34.85 17.79 -45.70
N ALA A 178 35.49 18.94 -45.94
CA ALA A 178 35.78 19.43 -47.30
C ALA A 178 36.75 18.49 -48.05
N CYS A 179 37.58 17.72 -47.32
CA CYS A 179 38.52 16.77 -47.90
C CYS A 179 37.81 15.53 -48.49
N ALA A 180 36.75 15.00 -47.86
CA ALA A 180 36.08 13.79 -48.33
C ALA A 180 35.39 13.96 -49.70
N CYS A 181 34.63 15.04 -49.88
CA CYS A 181 33.97 15.34 -51.17
C CYS A 181 34.99 15.63 -52.28
N THR A 182 36.11 16.28 -51.95
CA THR A 182 37.17 16.56 -52.92
C THR A 182 37.94 15.30 -53.31
N VAL A 183 38.14 14.36 -52.37
CA VAL A 183 38.73 13.05 -52.67
C VAL A 183 37.81 12.20 -53.54
N GLN A 184 36.50 12.19 -53.27
CA GLN A 184 35.52 11.49 -54.13
C GLN A 184 35.50 12.08 -55.55
N ALA A 185 35.43 13.41 -55.68
CA ALA A 185 35.47 14.08 -56.99
C ALA A 185 36.76 13.78 -57.77
N LYS A 186 37.92 13.78 -57.09
CA LYS A 186 39.22 13.43 -57.69
C LYS A 186 39.29 11.97 -58.14
N LEU A 187 38.76 11.04 -57.34
CA LEU A 187 38.70 9.62 -57.71
C LEU A 187 37.74 9.37 -58.89
N ASP A 188 36.62 10.11 -58.95
CA ASP A 188 35.69 10.08 -60.08
C ASP A 188 36.32 10.64 -61.36
N GLU A 189 37.06 11.75 -61.26
CA GLU A 189 37.82 12.32 -62.38
C GLU A 189 38.93 11.38 -62.85
N HIS A 190 39.67 10.77 -61.92
CA HIS A 190 40.70 9.77 -62.21
C HIS A 190 40.11 8.54 -62.91
N ARG A 191 38.96 8.04 -62.44
CA ARG A 191 38.24 6.95 -63.10
C ARG A 191 37.91 7.31 -64.56
N ARG A 192 37.33 8.49 -64.80
CA ARG A 192 36.99 8.96 -66.16
C ARG A 192 38.22 9.09 -67.07
N LYS A 193 39.34 9.58 -66.52
CA LYS A 193 40.62 9.67 -67.26
C LYS A 193 41.14 8.28 -67.64
N CYS A 194 41.21 7.34 -66.70
CA CYS A 194 41.64 5.96 -66.97
C CYS A 194 40.70 5.25 -67.98
N GLU A 195 39.39 5.52 -67.95
CA GLU A 195 38.43 5.00 -68.94
C GLU A 195 38.69 5.55 -70.34
N SER A 196 38.99 6.85 -70.47
CA SER A 196 39.30 7.49 -71.77
C SER A 196 40.61 7.00 -72.38
N GLU A 197 41.56 6.59 -71.56
CA GLU A 197 42.88 6.08 -71.96
C GLU A 197 42.89 4.55 -72.19
N GLY A 198 41.78 3.85 -71.94
CA GLY A 198 41.68 2.39 -72.06
C GLY A 198 42.29 1.58 -70.90
N ARG A 199 42.67 2.24 -69.79
CA ARG A 199 43.23 1.60 -68.58
C ARG A 199 42.13 1.06 -67.65
N TYR A 200 41.37 0.08 -68.12
CA TYR A 200 40.18 -0.42 -67.42
C TYR A 200 40.44 -1.06 -66.05
N ALA A 201 41.63 -1.64 -65.81
CA ALA A 201 41.97 -2.22 -64.50
C ALA A 201 42.07 -1.14 -63.41
N GLU A 202 42.72 -0.02 -63.72
CA GLU A 202 42.84 1.13 -62.81
C GLU A 202 41.49 1.82 -62.60
N ALA A 203 40.68 1.94 -63.65
CA ALA A 203 39.33 2.48 -63.55
C ALA A 203 38.44 1.63 -62.62
N ARG A 204 38.52 0.30 -62.70
CA ARG A 204 37.82 -0.60 -61.77
C ARG A 204 38.29 -0.44 -60.33
N ALA A 205 39.60 -0.34 -60.10
CA ALA A 205 40.15 -0.11 -58.77
C ALA A 205 39.69 1.25 -58.19
N ALA A 206 39.67 2.31 -59.00
CA ALA A 206 39.12 3.62 -58.60
C ALA A 206 37.62 3.55 -58.29
N SER A 207 36.86 2.79 -59.09
CA SER A 207 35.43 2.56 -58.85
C SER A 207 35.17 1.79 -57.55
N GLN A 208 35.97 0.77 -57.23
CA GLN A 208 35.87 0.03 -55.96
C GLN A 208 36.14 0.95 -54.77
N ARG A 209 37.21 1.73 -54.81
CA ARG A 209 37.54 2.72 -53.76
C ARG A 209 36.43 3.77 -53.58
N LEU A 210 35.78 4.19 -54.66
CA LEU A 210 34.62 5.09 -54.59
C LEU A 210 33.44 4.44 -53.87
N VAL A 211 33.15 3.17 -54.15
CA VAL A 211 32.09 2.43 -53.45
C VAL A 211 32.45 2.28 -51.98
N GLU A 212 33.67 1.89 -51.64
CA GLU A 212 34.16 1.78 -50.26
C GLU A 212 34.03 3.10 -49.51
N LEU A 213 34.51 4.22 -50.07
CA LEU A 213 34.39 5.54 -49.45
C LEU A 213 32.93 5.97 -49.26
N LYS A 214 32.05 5.67 -50.21
CA LYS A 214 30.61 5.95 -50.07
C LYS A 214 30.00 5.10 -48.96
N THR A 215 30.29 3.80 -48.90
CA THR A 215 29.80 2.92 -47.83
C THR A 215 30.30 3.35 -46.46
N ALA A 216 31.57 3.75 -46.34
CA ALA A 216 32.16 4.27 -45.11
C ALA A 216 31.53 5.61 -44.69
N GLN A 217 31.18 6.48 -45.65
CA GLN A 217 30.46 7.71 -45.37
C GLN A 217 29.03 7.43 -44.88
N VAL A 218 28.32 6.48 -45.50
CA VAL A 218 27.00 6.05 -45.05
C VAL A 218 27.04 5.48 -43.63
N SER A 219 28.00 4.60 -43.33
CA SER A 219 28.15 4.04 -41.98
C SER A 219 28.47 5.13 -40.96
N LYS A 220 29.30 6.11 -41.32
CA LYS A 220 29.62 7.25 -40.47
C LYS A 220 28.39 8.13 -40.18
N LEU A 221 27.59 8.45 -41.19
CA LEU A 221 26.36 9.23 -40.98
C LEU A 221 25.35 8.49 -40.09
N ARG A 222 25.24 7.17 -40.23
CA ARG A 222 24.41 6.34 -39.34
C ARG A 222 24.92 6.34 -37.91
N SER A 223 26.23 6.17 -37.69
CA SER A 223 26.80 6.18 -36.34
C SER A 223 26.65 7.55 -35.67
N GLU A 224 26.91 8.64 -36.40
CA GLU A 224 26.74 10.01 -35.88
C GLU A 224 25.28 10.30 -35.48
N LEU A 225 24.31 9.83 -36.27
CA LEU A 225 22.89 9.95 -35.93
C LEU A 225 22.57 9.20 -34.64
N LEU A 226 22.98 7.93 -34.52
CA LEU A 226 22.72 7.11 -33.32
C LEU A 226 23.40 7.68 -32.07
N GLU A 227 24.64 8.18 -32.20
CA GLU A 227 25.33 8.86 -31.10
C GLU A 227 24.59 10.14 -30.65
N SER A 228 24.05 10.90 -31.60
CA SER A 228 23.23 12.08 -31.29
C SER A 228 21.95 11.69 -30.54
N GLN A 229 21.26 10.63 -30.98
CA GLN A 229 20.04 10.13 -30.35
C GLN A 229 20.32 9.62 -28.93
N ALA A 230 21.43 8.90 -28.73
CA ALA A 230 21.85 8.42 -27.41
C ALA A 230 22.14 9.58 -26.44
N LYS A 231 22.83 10.64 -26.91
CA LYS A 231 23.08 11.85 -26.09
C LYS A 231 21.79 12.55 -25.68
N GLU A 232 20.78 12.57 -26.53
CA GLU A 232 19.48 13.17 -26.20
C GLU A 232 18.74 12.39 -25.13
N LEU A 233 18.66 11.06 -25.26
CA LEU A 233 18.05 10.20 -24.23
C LEU A 233 18.79 10.34 -22.89
N ALA A 234 20.12 10.36 -22.92
CA ALA A 234 20.92 10.58 -21.73
C ALA A 234 20.66 11.96 -21.09
N GLY A 235 20.50 13.00 -21.91
CA GLY A 235 20.15 14.34 -21.43
C GLY A 235 18.78 14.39 -20.75
N VAL A 236 17.76 13.74 -21.31
CA VAL A 236 16.41 13.66 -20.73
C VAL A 236 16.41 12.85 -19.43
N SER A 237 17.17 11.75 -19.38
CA SER A 237 17.36 10.97 -18.16
C SER A 237 18.01 11.81 -17.06
N ALA A 238 19.09 12.53 -17.39
CA ALA A 238 19.79 13.39 -16.43
C ALA A 238 18.88 14.51 -15.89
N LEU A 239 18.04 15.13 -16.73
CA LEU A 239 17.06 16.12 -16.29
C LEU A 239 16.00 15.51 -15.36
N PHE A 240 15.49 14.31 -15.68
CA PHE A 240 14.55 13.59 -14.83
C PHE A 240 15.17 13.21 -13.48
N GLU A 241 16.42 12.77 -13.47
CA GLU A 241 17.18 12.48 -12.25
C GLU A 241 17.40 13.76 -11.43
N GLU A 242 17.72 14.89 -12.05
CA GLU A 242 17.86 16.18 -11.38
C GLU A 242 16.52 16.66 -10.78
N GLU A 243 15.41 16.54 -11.50
CA GLU A 243 14.08 16.84 -10.96
C GLU A 243 13.69 15.93 -9.80
N THR A 244 13.97 14.64 -9.94
CA THR A 244 13.73 13.64 -8.90
C THR A 244 14.61 13.92 -7.69
N ALA A 245 15.86 14.33 -7.90
CA ALA A 245 16.75 14.77 -6.85
C ALA A 245 16.27 16.07 -6.20
N LYS A 246 15.77 17.06 -6.94
CA LYS A 246 15.17 18.28 -6.39
C LYS A 246 13.91 17.98 -5.58
N PHE A 247 13.08 17.05 -6.04
CA PHE A 247 11.93 16.57 -5.30
C PHE A 247 12.32 15.86 -4.02
N ASN A 248 13.32 14.99 -4.13
CA ASN A 248 13.82 14.22 -3.02
C ASN A 248 14.59 15.11 -2.06
N GLN A 249 15.36 16.11 -2.48
CA GLN A 249 16.00 17.12 -1.60
C GLN A 249 14.96 18.04 -0.96
N ALA A 250 13.93 18.42 -1.72
CA ALA A 250 12.70 18.99 -1.18
C ALA A 250 11.84 17.95 -0.42
N SER A 251 12.36 16.76 -0.12
CA SER A 251 11.78 15.84 0.87
C SER A 251 12.79 15.50 1.96
N THR A 252 14.07 15.34 1.66
CA THR A 252 15.18 15.04 2.55
C THR A 252 16.11 16.25 2.49
N GLY A 253 15.80 17.28 3.27
CA GLY A 253 16.74 18.37 3.51
C GLY A 253 18.09 17.77 3.89
N ALA A 254 19.12 18.11 3.12
CA ALA A 254 20.45 17.59 3.30
C ALA A 254 20.98 17.97 4.68
N VAL A 255 20.83 17.05 5.65
CA VAL A 255 21.73 16.94 6.80
C VAL A 255 23.06 16.49 6.21
N THR A 256 23.91 17.46 5.86
CA THR A 256 25.35 17.22 5.72
C THR A 256 25.86 16.72 7.06
N LEU A 257 25.97 15.40 7.20
CA LEU A 257 26.58 14.74 8.33
C LEU A 257 28.07 15.11 8.37
N GLN A 258 28.42 16.06 9.23
CA GLN A 258 29.60 15.85 10.05
C GLN A 258 29.26 14.75 11.07
N PRO A 259 30.07 13.69 11.19
CA PRO A 259 29.82 12.62 12.14
C PRO A 259 30.15 13.12 13.56
N LEU A 260 29.14 13.34 14.39
CA LEU A 260 29.29 13.44 15.84
C LEU A 260 28.27 12.53 16.54
N PRO A 261 28.69 11.80 17.59
CA PRO A 261 27.92 10.71 18.13
C PRO A 261 26.97 11.17 19.26
N LEU A 262 25.88 10.43 19.33
CA LEU A 262 25.07 10.12 20.52
C LEU A 262 24.10 11.18 21.06
N VAL A 263 22.82 10.79 20.91
CA VAL A 263 21.64 11.17 21.71
C VAL A 263 21.06 12.55 21.43
N GLY A 264 20.19 12.58 20.42
CA GLY A 264 19.23 13.67 20.19
C GLY A 264 18.68 13.60 18.77
N TYR A 265 17.63 12.82 18.54
CA TYR A 265 16.91 12.83 17.26
C TYR A 265 16.23 14.19 17.09
N THR A 266 16.88 15.11 16.37
CA THR A 266 16.23 16.31 15.85
C THR A 266 16.07 16.15 14.33
N PRO A 267 14.85 16.23 13.78
CA PRO A 267 14.60 16.09 12.35
C PRO A 267 14.89 17.44 11.68
N ALA A 268 16.17 17.82 11.59
CA ALA A 268 16.59 19.10 11.02
C ALA A 268 17.04 18.91 9.57
N GLY A 269 16.10 18.61 8.69
CA GLY A 269 16.33 18.46 7.26
C GLY A 269 15.23 17.67 6.57
N GLY A 270 13.97 18.04 6.78
CA GLY A 270 12.86 17.53 5.97
C GLY A 270 12.56 18.59 4.92
N GLY A 271 12.52 18.24 3.65
CA GLY A 271 12.07 19.19 2.63
C GLY A 271 10.55 19.39 2.65
N ALA A 272 10.01 20.21 1.75
CA ALA A 272 8.60 20.61 1.66
C ALA A 272 7.54 19.50 1.88
N TRP A 273 7.78 18.24 1.50
CA TRP A 273 6.84 17.14 1.81
C TRP A 273 6.90 16.70 3.27
N ASP A 274 8.11 16.59 3.82
CA ASP A 274 8.33 16.23 5.20
C ASP A 274 7.88 17.37 6.14
N GLU A 275 8.00 18.63 5.71
CA GLU A 275 7.41 19.79 6.41
C GLU A 275 5.89 19.65 6.54
N LYS A 276 5.18 19.26 5.47
CA LYS A 276 3.73 19.03 5.50
C LYS A 276 3.34 17.86 6.41
N VAL A 277 4.12 16.77 6.37
CA VAL A 277 3.88 15.62 7.26
C VAL A 277 4.12 16.03 8.71
N ASN A 278 5.21 16.74 9.00
CA ASN A 278 5.54 17.23 10.33
C ASN A 278 4.49 18.23 10.85
N GLU A 279 4.02 19.17 10.01
CA GLU A 279 2.93 20.08 10.38
C GLU A 279 1.64 19.32 10.70
N PHE A 280 1.29 18.31 9.89
CA PHE A 280 0.16 17.43 10.19
C PHE A 280 0.35 16.68 11.52
N GLU A 281 1.54 16.14 11.77
CA GLU A 281 1.85 15.42 13.00
C GLU A 281 1.81 16.32 14.24
N GLN A 282 2.33 17.55 14.15
CA GLN A 282 2.26 18.54 15.22
C GLN A 282 0.82 18.94 15.52
N ASN A 283 0.03 19.26 14.48
CA ASN A 283 -1.39 19.58 14.63
C ASN A 283 -2.17 18.41 15.23
N PHE A 284 -1.85 17.18 14.82
CA PHE A 284 -2.46 15.99 15.36
C PHE A 284 -2.07 15.73 16.82
N ALA A 285 -0.79 15.92 17.17
CA ALA A 285 -0.30 15.80 18.53
C ALA A 285 -0.98 16.82 19.46
N GLN A 286 -1.11 18.07 19.03
CA GLN A 286 -1.84 19.10 19.76
C GLN A 286 -3.31 18.72 19.97
N ALA A 287 -3.99 18.24 18.91
CA ALA A 287 -5.38 17.79 19.03
C ALA A 287 -5.54 16.61 20.02
N VAL A 288 -4.54 15.72 20.10
CA VAL A 288 -4.50 14.61 21.07
C VAL A 288 -4.33 15.13 22.50
N GLU A 289 -3.47 16.12 22.71
CA GLU A 289 -3.27 16.75 24.03
C GLU A 289 -4.51 17.52 24.48
N ASP A 290 -5.12 18.31 23.59
CA ASP A 290 -6.35 19.07 23.88
C ASP A 290 -7.51 18.14 24.24
N LEU A 291 -7.65 17.01 23.54
CA LEU A 291 -8.67 16.01 23.85
C LEU A 291 -8.44 15.36 25.23
N LYS A 292 -7.18 15.03 25.56
CA LYS A 292 -6.83 14.50 26.88
C LYS A 292 -7.14 15.49 28.00
N ALA A 293 -6.76 16.75 27.84
CA ALA A 293 -7.07 17.81 28.79
C ALA A 293 -8.59 17.96 28.99
N THR A 294 -9.35 17.99 27.89
CA THR A 294 -10.82 18.04 27.93
C THR A 294 -11.42 16.81 28.63
N HIS A 295 -10.86 15.62 28.39
CA HIS A 295 -11.30 14.39 29.05
C HIS A 295 -11.02 14.40 30.55
N ASP A 296 -9.86 14.90 30.97
CA ASP A 296 -9.47 15.02 32.38
C ASP A 296 -10.38 15.99 33.14
N GLU A 297 -10.61 17.17 32.58
CA GLU A 297 -11.58 18.14 33.12
C GLU A 297 -12.99 17.56 33.18
N GLY A 298 -13.41 16.86 32.11
CA GLY A 298 -14.71 16.20 32.05
C GLY A 298 -14.88 15.12 33.13
N ARG A 299 -13.83 14.34 33.42
CA ARG A 299 -13.83 13.31 34.47
C ARG A 299 -13.92 13.93 35.86
N ALA A 300 -13.17 15.00 36.12
CA ALA A 300 -13.22 15.72 37.38
C ALA A 300 -14.63 16.28 37.65
N ARG A 301 -15.19 17.02 36.68
CA ARG A 301 -16.55 17.58 36.79
C ARG A 301 -17.61 16.49 36.98
N HIS A 302 -17.49 15.37 36.25
CA HIS A 302 -18.43 14.26 36.41
C HIS A 302 -18.32 13.58 37.77
N GLY A 303 -17.10 13.48 38.31
CA GLY A 303 -16.84 13.00 39.67
C GLY A 303 -17.50 13.90 40.72
N ASP A 304 -17.33 15.21 40.62
CA ASP A 304 -17.94 16.20 41.51
C ASP A 304 -19.47 16.15 41.44
N ASP A 305 -20.04 16.03 40.25
CA ASP A 305 -21.49 15.87 40.05
C ASP A 305 -22.04 14.61 40.72
N LEU A 306 -21.29 13.50 40.66
CA LEU A 306 -21.64 12.26 41.35
C LEU A 306 -21.45 12.40 42.86
N ALA A 307 -20.44 13.12 43.34
CA ALA A 307 -20.25 13.38 44.77
C ALA A 307 -21.39 14.25 45.34
N ASN A 308 -21.79 15.30 44.62
CA ASN A 308 -22.88 16.20 45.01
C ASN A 308 -24.25 15.53 45.03
N LYS A 309 -24.46 14.47 44.22
CA LYS A 309 -25.69 13.67 44.19
C LYS A 309 -25.72 12.58 45.26
N ARG A 310 -24.71 12.50 46.13
CA ARG A 310 -24.65 11.49 47.20
C ARG A 310 -25.85 11.64 48.13
N PRO A 311 -26.71 10.61 48.28
CA PRO A 311 -27.84 10.69 49.19
C PRO A 311 -27.33 10.85 50.62
N VAL A 312 -27.75 11.93 51.28
CA VAL A 312 -27.25 12.32 52.61
C VAL A 312 -27.68 11.33 53.70
N ARG A 313 -28.87 10.73 53.56
CA ARG A 313 -29.37 9.68 54.45
C ARG A 313 -30.21 8.66 53.69
N PRO A 314 -29.92 7.36 53.80
CA PRO A 314 -30.82 6.33 53.29
C PRO A 314 -32.12 6.33 54.10
N LYS A 315 -33.19 5.89 53.44
CA LYS A 315 -34.49 5.74 54.11
C LYS A 315 -34.41 4.50 55.00
N PRO A 316 -34.73 4.60 56.31
CA PRO A 316 -34.70 3.45 57.20
C PRO A 316 -35.64 2.36 56.68
N SER A 317 -35.26 1.09 56.79
CA SER A 317 -36.15 0.01 56.39
C SER A 317 -37.39 -0.05 57.26
N ARG A 318 -38.40 -0.75 56.72
CA ARG A 318 -39.61 -1.09 57.47
C ARG A 318 -39.30 -1.93 58.72
N GLU A 319 -38.30 -2.80 58.67
CA GLU A 319 -37.93 -3.69 59.78
C GLU A 319 -37.31 -2.90 60.94
N TYR A 320 -36.38 -1.98 60.64
CA TYR A 320 -35.85 -1.04 61.63
C TYR A 320 -36.96 -0.24 62.31
N LEU A 321 -37.88 0.34 61.52
CA LEU A 321 -39.01 1.10 62.07
C LEU A 321 -39.94 0.25 62.94
N ASN A 322 -40.10 -1.04 62.62
CA ASN A 322 -40.87 -1.96 63.45
C ASN A 322 -40.16 -2.26 64.77
N GLN A 323 -38.84 -2.48 64.76
CA GLN A 323 -38.07 -2.71 65.97
C GLN A 323 -38.04 -1.50 66.90
N LYS A 324 -37.99 -0.28 66.35
CA LYS A 324 -38.15 0.95 67.15
C LYS A 324 -39.52 1.04 67.82
N LYS A 325 -40.60 0.64 67.15
CA LYS A 325 -41.94 0.56 67.78
C LYS A 325 -41.99 -0.47 68.90
N ILE A 326 -41.35 -1.63 68.72
CA ILE A 326 -41.25 -2.67 69.74
C ILE A 326 -40.45 -2.14 70.95
N GLU A 327 -39.30 -1.52 70.71
CA GLU A 327 -38.48 -0.85 71.73
C GLU A 327 -39.32 0.14 72.56
N GLU A 328 -40.03 1.06 71.90
CA GLU A 328 -40.92 2.03 72.57
C GLU A 328 -42.01 1.34 73.42
N SER A 329 -42.60 0.26 72.90
CA SER A 329 -43.63 -0.49 73.63
C SER A 329 -43.07 -1.19 74.88
N LEU A 330 -41.86 -1.77 74.79
CA LEU A 330 -41.19 -2.43 75.91
C LEU A 330 -40.75 -1.43 76.97
N ALA A 331 -40.29 -0.25 76.55
CA ALA A 331 -39.96 0.85 77.45
C ALA A 331 -41.20 1.35 78.22
N LYS A 332 -42.35 1.53 77.54
CA LYS A 332 -43.63 1.89 78.17
C LYS A 332 -44.08 0.85 79.20
N ASN A 333 -43.83 -0.43 78.91
CA ASN A 333 -44.14 -1.55 79.81
C ASN A 333 -43.09 -1.76 80.93
N ARG A 334 -42.09 -0.86 81.06
CA ARG A 334 -41.00 -0.92 82.07
C ARG A 334 -40.10 -2.16 81.95
N GLN A 335 -40.06 -2.83 80.79
CA GLN A 335 -39.16 -3.97 80.53
C GLN A 335 -37.82 -3.50 79.95
N TYR A 336 -37.04 -2.78 80.74
CA TYR A 336 -35.85 -2.06 80.24
C TYR A 336 -34.76 -2.98 79.67
N VAL A 337 -34.51 -4.15 80.27
CA VAL A 337 -33.47 -5.07 79.80
C VAL A 337 -33.77 -5.57 78.37
N ARG A 338 -35.03 -5.91 78.10
CA ARG A 338 -35.45 -6.36 76.76
C ARG A 338 -35.48 -5.20 75.76
N ALA A 339 -35.88 -4.01 76.20
CA ALA A 339 -35.84 -2.82 75.36
C ALA A 339 -34.40 -2.51 74.89
N ILE A 340 -33.40 -2.67 75.76
CA ILE A 340 -31.99 -2.49 75.41
C ILE A 340 -31.55 -3.50 74.35
N GLN A 341 -31.88 -4.79 74.51
CA GLN A 341 -31.54 -5.82 73.50
C GLN A 341 -32.18 -5.53 72.14
N VAL A 342 -33.45 -5.11 72.11
CA VAL A 342 -34.14 -4.73 70.87
C VAL A 342 -33.50 -3.49 70.25
N LYS A 343 -33.06 -2.53 71.06
CA LYS A 343 -32.34 -1.35 70.60
C LYS A 343 -31.02 -1.72 69.94
N GLU A 344 -30.20 -2.56 70.58
CA GLU A 344 -28.92 -3.03 70.03
C GLU A 344 -29.12 -3.72 68.68
N ALA A 345 -30.11 -4.64 68.59
CA ALA A 345 -30.46 -5.30 67.34
C ALA A 345 -30.95 -4.31 66.25
N ALA A 346 -31.71 -3.28 66.63
CA ALA A 346 -32.16 -2.25 65.70
C ALA A 346 -31.01 -1.37 65.21
N ASP A 347 -30.08 -1.02 66.08
CA ASP A 347 -28.91 -0.20 65.74
C ASP A 347 -27.96 -1.01 64.82
N GLU A 348 -27.78 -2.31 65.03
CA GLU A 348 -27.04 -3.22 64.14
C GLU A 348 -27.68 -3.33 62.75
N LEU A 349 -29.00 -3.56 62.67
CA LEU A 349 -29.70 -3.61 61.38
C LEU A 349 -29.62 -2.29 60.63
N PHE A 350 -29.76 -1.16 61.34
CA PHE A 350 -29.61 0.15 60.72
C PHE A 350 -28.19 0.36 60.19
N ALA A 351 -27.16 -0.06 60.92
CA ALA A 351 -25.78 0.01 60.45
C ALA A 351 -25.56 -0.84 59.19
N ALA A 352 -26.09 -2.05 59.14
CA ALA A 352 -26.00 -2.93 57.97
C ALA A 352 -26.73 -2.35 56.75
N GLU A 353 -27.92 -1.78 56.93
CA GLU A 353 -28.67 -1.11 55.85
C GLU A 353 -27.96 0.16 55.35
N MET A 354 -27.39 0.93 56.28
CA MET A 354 -26.56 2.09 55.95
C MET A 354 -25.36 1.68 55.10
N GLU A 355 -24.65 0.60 55.48
CA GLU A 355 -23.52 0.09 54.72
C GLU A 355 -23.95 -0.44 53.35
N GLN A 356 -25.04 -1.22 53.28
CA GLN A 356 -25.52 -1.78 52.02
C GLN A 356 -25.96 -0.68 51.03
N THR A 357 -26.63 0.37 51.53
CA THR A 357 -27.04 1.50 50.69
C THR A 357 -25.85 2.33 50.21
N GLN A 358 -24.83 2.52 51.06
CA GLN A 358 -23.57 3.14 50.64
C GLN A 358 -22.86 2.30 49.59
N ALA A 359 -22.72 0.98 49.81
CA ALA A 359 -22.10 0.06 48.88
C ALA A 359 -22.83 0.02 47.53
N ALA A 360 -24.16 -0.02 47.53
CA ALA A 360 -24.98 0.04 46.32
C ALA A 360 -24.80 1.35 45.56
N TYR A 361 -24.74 2.47 46.28
CA TYR A 361 -24.50 3.79 45.69
C TYR A 361 -23.11 3.89 45.06
N GLU A 362 -22.07 3.45 45.76
CA GLU A 362 -20.71 3.41 45.24
C GLU A 362 -20.59 2.50 44.02
N ALA A 363 -21.26 1.34 44.03
CA ALA A 363 -21.30 0.45 42.87
C ALA A 363 -21.97 1.12 41.66
N GLU A 364 -23.08 1.85 41.87
CA GLU A 364 -23.72 2.63 40.81
C GLU A 364 -22.81 3.75 40.28
N GLN A 365 -22.14 4.48 41.17
CA GLN A 365 -21.18 5.51 40.78
C GLN A 365 -20.04 4.92 39.94
N ARG A 366 -19.46 3.79 40.36
CA ARG A 366 -18.41 3.08 39.59
C ARG A 366 -18.90 2.70 38.19
N LEU A 367 -20.12 2.18 38.06
CA LEU A 367 -20.70 1.86 36.75
C LEU A 367 -20.92 3.10 35.88
N ARG A 368 -21.35 4.23 36.46
CA ARG A 368 -21.52 5.49 35.74
C ARG A 368 -20.18 6.05 35.27
N MET A 369 -19.17 6.07 36.14
CA MET A 369 -17.81 6.48 35.79
C MET A 369 -17.20 5.58 34.72
N ALA A 370 -17.34 4.26 34.84
CA ALA A 370 -16.84 3.32 33.85
C ALA A 370 -17.47 3.55 32.46
N LYS A 371 -18.79 3.78 32.40
CA LYS A 371 -19.48 4.14 31.15
C LYS A 371 -18.99 5.46 30.57
N PHE A 372 -18.69 6.45 31.40
CA PHE A 372 -18.16 7.74 30.95
C PHE A 372 -16.75 7.59 30.37
N VAL A 373 -15.86 6.88 31.07
CA VAL A 373 -14.49 6.57 30.61
C VAL A 373 -14.51 5.76 29.31
N SER A 374 -15.41 4.77 29.18
CA SER A 374 -15.56 4.00 27.94
C SER A 374 -15.93 4.87 26.74
N LYS A 375 -16.76 5.91 26.93
CA LYS A 375 -17.07 6.87 25.85
C LYS A 375 -15.86 7.72 25.46
N GLN A 376 -15.13 8.22 26.46
CA GLN A 376 -13.89 8.97 26.22
C GLN A 376 -12.87 8.14 25.46
N GLN A 377 -12.71 6.86 25.83
CA GLN A 377 -11.84 5.93 25.14
C GLN A 377 -12.24 5.75 23.67
N ALA A 378 -13.53 5.60 23.38
CA ALA A 378 -14.02 5.50 22.00
C ALA A 378 -13.78 6.79 21.19
N GLU A 379 -13.94 7.96 21.79
CA GLU A 379 -13.62 9.25 21.15
C GLU A 379 -12.12 9.38 20.85
N PHE A 380 -11.28 8.97 21.80
CA PHE A 380 -9.82 8.97 21.66
C PHE A 380 -9.37 8.02 20.55
N GLU A 381 -9.90 6.80 20.51
CA GLU A 381 -9.63 5.82 19.46
C GLU A 381 -10.08 6.32 18.08
N ALA A 382 -11.25 6.97 18.00
CA ALA A 382 -11.71 7.58 16.75
C ALA A 382 -10.77 8.70 16.26
N LEU A 383 -10.21 9.51 17.16
CA LEU A 383 -9.21 10.51 16.83
C LEU A 383 -7.91 9.85 16.31
N LEU A 384 -7.42 8.81 16.98
CA LEU A 384 -6.25 8.04 16.54
C LEU A 384 -6.44 7.44 15.14
N GLN A 385 -7.60 6.85 14.88
CA GLN A 385 -7.93 6.31 13.55
C GLN A 385 -7.98 7.40 12.48
N ARG A 386 -8.49 8.60 12.80
CA ARG A 386 -8.44 9.74 11.88
C ARG A 386 -7.01 10.18 11.62
N GLY A 387 -6.16 10.22 12.65
CA GLY A 387 -4.74 10.51 12.51
C GLY A 387 -4.01 9.53 11.60
N ALA A 388 -4.28 8.23 11.74
CA ALA A 388 -3.73 7.19 10.87
C ALA A 388 -4.17 7.38 9.41
N ARG A 389 -5.48 7.54 9.16
CA ARG A 389 -6.02 7.79 7.81
C ARG A 389 -5.43 9.06 7.18
N GLY A 390 -5.23 10.12 7.97
CA GLY A 390 -4.62 11.35 7.48
C GLY A 390 -3.17 11.17 7.04
N ARG A 391 -2.39 10.32 7.74
CA ARG A 391 -1.02 9.94 7.30
C ARG A 391 -1.06 9.16 6.00
N ASP A 392 -1.92 8.14 5.92
CA ASP A 392 -2.07 7.32 4.71
C ASP A 392 -2.47 8.16 3.49
N GLU A 393 -3.34 9.16 3.69
CA GLU A 393 -3.73 10.10 2.63
C GLU A 393 -2.58 10.98 2.15
N LEU A 394 -1.70 11.45 3.05
CA LEU A 394 -0.51 12.23 2.68
C LEU A 394 0.50 11.36 1.91
N GLU A 395 0.72 10.12 2.35
CA GLU A 395 1.57 9.16 1.64
C GLU A 395 1.02 8.83 0.24
N LEU A 396 -0.29 8.62 0.13
CA LEU A 396 -0.94 8.38 -1.16
C LEU A 396 -0.78 9.57 -2.11
N ARG A 397 -0.89 10.80 -1.62
CA ARG A 397 -0.63 12.01 -2.43
C ARG A 397 0.82 12.07 -2.91
N ARG A 398 1.78 11.76 -2.04
CA ARG A 398 3.20 11.68 -2.40
C ARG A 398 3.44 10.64 -3.50
N CYS A 399 2.88 9.43 -3.33
CA CYS A 399 2.98 8.36 -4.34
C CYS A 399 2.39 8.80 -5.69
N ALA A 400 1.19 9.38 -5.69
CA ALA A 400 0.53 9.85 -6.90
C ALA A 400 1.34 10.95 -7.61
N GLU A 401 2.01 11.82 -6.87
CA GLU A 401 2.87 12.85 -7.47
C GLU A 401 4.12 12.25 -8.13
N VAL A 402 4.78 11.29 -7.47
CA VAL A 402 5.91 10.53 -8.04
C VAL A 402 5.50 9.77 -9.29
N GLU A 403 4.33 9.12 -9.27
CA GLU A 403 3.78 8.40 -10.42
C GLU A 403 3.51 9.33 -11.61
N ARG A 404 2.92 10.51 -11.36
CA ARG A 404 2.67 11.51 -12.42
C ARG A 404 3.96 11.94 -13.10
N ARG A 405 5.03 12.19 -12.35
CA ARG A 405 6.34 12.57 -12.91
C ARG A 405 6.96 11.44 -13.72
N SER A 406 6.93 10.23 -13.17
CA SER A 406 7.40 9.02 -13.85
C SER A 406 6.61 8.75 -15.13
N TYR A 407 5.33 9.10 -15.17
CA TYR A 407 4.50 9.01 -16.36
C TYR A 407 4.87 10.06 -17.41
N ARG A 408 5.07 11.32 -17.01
CA ARG A 408 5.56 12.39 -17.91
C ARG A 408 6.89 12.01 -18.56
N PHE A 409 7.85 11.52 -17.77
CA PHE A 409 9.14 11.04 -18.26
C PHE A 409 8.98 9.94 -19.31
N ARG A 410 8.19 8.90 -19.00
CA ARG A 410 7.93 7.80 -19.95
C ARG A 410 7.32 8.29 -21.27
N ASN A 411 6.40 9.26 -21.22
CA ASN A 411 5.80 9.81 -22.43
C ASN A 411 6.83 10.57 -23.28
N VAL A 412 7.67 11.39 -22.64
CA VAL A 412 8.71 12.17 -23.33
C VAL A 412 9.73 11.24 -23.99
N VAL A 413 10.16 10.18 -23.28
CA VAL A 413 11.04 9.16 -23.84
C VAL A 413 10.38 8.46 -25.03
N ALA A 414 9.13 8.01 -24.90
CA ALA A 414 8.41 7.36 -26.00
C ALA A 414 8.23 8.27 -27.23
N GLU A 415 7.98 9.55 -27.02
CA GLU A 415 7.86 10.54 -28.10
C GLU A 415 9.21 10.83 -28.77
N LEU A 416 10.30 10.92 -28.00
CA LEU A 416 11.66 11.05 -28.53
C LEU A 416 12.08 9.83 -29.34
N GLU A 417 11.84 8.62 -28.84
CA GLU A 417 12.11 7.39 -29.57
C GLU A 417 11.32 7.31 -30.89
N SER A 418 10.08 7.82 -30.89
CA SER A 418 9.27 7.93 -32.11
C SER A 418 9.87 8.90 -33.11
N LEU A 419 10.40 10.04 -32.65
CA LEU A 419 11.14 10.98 -33.51
C LEU A 419 12.44 10.38 -34.05
N HIS A 420 13.20 9.68 -33.21
CA HIS A 420 14.43 9.01 -33.58
C HIS A 420 14.20 7.97 -34.69
N LYS A 421 13.11 7.20 -34.60
CA LYS A 421 12.70 6.27 -35.67
C LYS A 421 12.40 6.98 -36.99
N LEU A 422 11.70 8.11 -36.95
CA LEU A 422 11.42 8.91 -38.15
C LEU A 422 12.69 9.50 -38.76
N GLU A 423 13.64 9.93 -37.95
CA GLU A 423 14.94 10.44 -38.41
C GLU A 423 15.77 9.37 -39.08
N VAL A 424 15.76 8.14 -38.55
CA VAL A 424 16.42 7.00 -39.18
C VAL A 424 15.80 6.72 -40.56
N VAL A 425 14.47 6.66 -40.66
CA VAL A 425 13.78 6.46 -41.95
C VAL A 425 14.09 7.60 -42.93
N GLN A 426 14.15 8.84 -42.46
CA GLN A 426 14.51 9.98 -43.32
C GLN A 426 15.95 9.93 -43.80
N LEU A 427 16.89 9.53 -42.93
CA LEU A 427 18.28 9.33 -43.31
C LEU A 427 18.38 8.20 -44.34
N GLU A 428 17.70 7.08 -44.15
CA GLU A 428 17.66 5.96 -45.10
C GLU A 428 17.12 6.41 -46.46
N ASN A 429 15.97 7.09 -46.48
CA ASN A 429 15.40 7.64 -47.71
C ASN A 429 16.34 8.63 -48.40
N PHE A 430 17.06 9.45 -47.64
CA PHE A 430 18.05 10.39 -48.18
C PHE A 430 19.24 9.67 -48.82
N LEU A 431 19.74 8.62 -48.16
CA LEU A 431 20.84 7.79 -48.66
C LEU A 431 20.43 7.04 -49.93
N ASP A 432 19.21 6.48 -49.97
CA ASP A 432 18.67 5.78 -51.15
C ASP A 432 18.43 6.75 -52.32
N ALA A 433 17.91 7.94 -52.05
CA ALA A 433 17.73 8.97 -53.08
C ALA A 433 19.05 9.49 -53.65
N GLN A 434 20.11 9.61 -52.83
CA GLN A 434 21.45 9.94 -53.32
C GLN A 434 22.00 8.86 -54.27
N VAL A 435 21.69 7.59 -54.03
CA VAL A 435 22.07 6.49 -54.91
C VAL A 435 21.33 6.57 -56.25
N GLN A 436 20.05 6.99 -56.26
CA GLN A 436 19.22 6.99 -57.46
C GLN A 436 19.34 8.25 -58.34
N ALA A 437 19.47 9.45 -57.77
CA ALA A 437 19.18 10.67 -58.52
C ALA A 437 20.40 11.47 -59.02
N GLY A 438 21.62 11.24 -58.52
CA GLY A 438 22.81 12.05 -58.88
C GLY A 438 22.67 13.56 -58.61
N LYS A 439 21.54 14.02 -58.05
CA LYS A 439 21.21 15.38 -57.65
C LYS A 439 20.70 15.32 -56.22
N ALA A 440 21.59 15.51 -55.26
CA ALA A 440 21.24 15.54 -53.85
C ALA A 440 20.38 16.77 -53.56
N SER A 441 19.09 16.56 -53.27
CA SER A 441 18.30 17.61 -52.62
C SER A 441 18.65 17.60 -51.13
N PRO A 442 19.11 18.71 -50.54
CA PRO A 442 19.44 18.76 -49.11
C PRO A 442 18.20 18.42 -48.26
N LEU A 443 18.41 17.80 -47.09
CA LEU A 443 17.39 17.54 -46.08
C LEU A 443 16.65 18.86 -45.78
N LYS A 444 15.45 19.06 -46.33
CA LYS A 444 14.76 20.36 -46.27
C LYS A 444 14.29 20.72 -44.85
N ASP A 445 14.12 19.73 -43.98
CA ASP A 445 13.35 19.91 -42.74
C ASP A 445 14.09 19.49 -41.45
N ALA A 446 15.42 19.62 -41.39
CA ALA A 446 16.15 19.45 -40.12
C ALA A 446 15.64 20.39 -39.01
N SER A 447 15.03 21.52 -39.39
CA SER A 447 14.42 22.48 -38.47
C SER A 447 13.10 21.98 -37.84
N ALA A 448 12.37 21.07 -38.50
CA ALA A 448 11.09 20.56 -38.00
C ALA A 448 11.28 19.64 -36.80
N PHE A 449 12.27 18.74 -36.85
CA PHE A 449 12.63 17.88 -35.72
C PHE A 449 13.11 18.69 -34.53
N ARG A 450 13.95 19.70 -34.78
CA ARG A 450 14.46 20.58 -33.72
C ARG A 450 13.33 21.28 -32.96
N ARG A 451 12.39 21.89 -33.66
CA ARG A 451 11.22 22.56 -33.04
C ARG A 451 10.38 21.58 -32.23
N LYS A 452 10.17 20.37 -32.75
CA LYS A 452 9.39 19.36 -32.04
C LYS A 452 10.13 18.87 -30.79
N ARG A 453 11.45 18.67 -30.85
CA ARG A 453 12.29 18.35 -29.68
C ARG A 453 12.22 19.46 -28.63
N GLU A 454 12.39 20.72 -29.02
CA GLU A 454 12.27 21.87 -28.12
C GLU A 454 10.88 21.93 -27.46
N ALA A 455 9.82 21.63 -28.20
CA ALA A 455 8.47 21.55 -27.64
C ALA A 455 8.34 20.42 -26.59
N LEU A 456 8.94 19.25 -26.84
CA LEU A 456 8.94 18.15 -25.86
C LEU A 456 9.62 18.54 -24.56
N TYR A 457 10.81 19.15 -24.63
CA TYR A 457 11.52 19.63 -23.44
C TYR A 457 10.70 20.64 -22.65
N ASN A 458 10.05 21.60 -23.32
CA ASN A 458 9.23 22.62 -22.67
C ASN A 458 7.93 22.08 -22.05
N THR A 459 7.44 20.91 -22.49
CA THR A 459 6.25 20.28 -21.91
C THR A 459 6.57 19.32 -20.76
N ALA A 460 7.79 18.81 -20.74
CA ALA A 460 8.24 17.80 -19.81
C ALA A 460 8.65 18.38 -18.44
N PHE A 461 9.34 19.52 -18.50
CA PHE A 461 10.04 20.21 -17.41
C PHE A 461 9.50 21.64 -17.33
#